data_AF-A0A8J7C526-F1
#
_entry.id   AF-A0A8J7C526-F1
#
_cell.length_a   1.000
_cell.length_b   1.000
_cell.length_c   1.000
_cell.angle_alpha   90.00
_cell.angle_beta   90.00
_cell.angle_gamma   90.00
#
_symmetry.space_group_name_H-M   'P 1'
#
loop_
_entity.id
_entity.type
_entity.pdbx_description
1 polymer ?
#
loop_
_entity_poly.entity_id
_entity_poly.type
_entity_poly.pdbx_seq_one_letter_code
_entity_poly.pdbx_strand_id
1 'polypeptide(L)' 'MQESVIYQDILQKGEERGKKKEAQALILRLLTRRFAVIEPELEQRIRALSITQLEDLAEALLDFTSQTDLTNYLAAISP' A
#
# COMPACT_ATOMS: atom_id res chain seq x y z
N MET A 1 -15.02 25.32 -18.11
CA MET A 1 -14.86 23.87 -17.87
C MET A 1 -13.95 23.55 -16.69
N GLN A 2 -12.89 24.32 -16.42
CA GLN A 2 -11.97 24.07 -15.30
C GLN A 2 -12.52 24.44 -13.90
N GLU A 3 -13.66 25.13 -13.81
CA GLU A 3 -14.27 25.57 -12.54
C GLU A 3 -15.44 24.69 -12.06
N SER A 4 -15.74 23.58 -12.75
CA SER A 4 -16.80 22.68 -12.31
C SER A 4 -16.31 21.80 -11.15
N VAL A 5 -17.12 21.69 -10.08
CA VAL A 5 -16.88 20.78 -8.95
C VAL A 5 -16.60 19.34 -9.42
N ILE A 6 -17.27 18.89 -10.49
CA ILE A 6 -17.06 17.57 -11.09
C ILE A 6 -15.63 17.41 -11.62
N TYR A 7 -15.05 18.47 -12.20
CA TYR A 7 -13.67 18.43 -12.70
C TYR A 7 -12.66 18.36 -11.54
N GLN A 8 -12.88 19.12 -10.46
CA GLN A 8 -12.06 19.05 -9.25
C GLN A 8 -12.13 17.65 -8.61
N ASP A 9 -13.31 17.06 -8.53
CA ASP A 9 -13.50 15.69 -8.02
C ASP A 9 -12.74 14.64 -8.85
N ILE A 10 -12.74 14.78 -10.18
CA ILE A 10 -12.02 13.86 -11.08
C ILE A 10 -10.51 13.98 -10.85
N LEU A 11 -9.99 15.20 -10.73
CA LEU A 11 -8.57 15.43 -10.45
C LEU A 11 -8.16 14.85 -9.11
N GLN A 12 -8.94 15.11 -8.05
CA GLN A 12 -8.66 14.59 -6.71
C GLN A 12 -8.69 13.06 -6.69
N LYS A 13 -9.71 12.43 -7.27
CA LYS A 13 -9.79 10.96 -7.39
C LYS A 13 -8.63 10.40 -8.22
N GLY A 14 -8.18 11.12 -9.23
CA GLY A 14 -7.01 10.75 -10.04
C GLY A 14 -5.72 10.74 -9.21
N GLU A 15 -5.51 11.80 -8.43
CA GLU A 15 -4.35 11.94 -7.53
C GLU A 15 -4.35 10.85 -6.45
N GLU A 16 -5.48 10.63 -5.77
CA GLU A 16 -5.60 9.58 -4.75
C GLU A 16 -5.35 8.18 -5.33
N ARG A 17 -5.88 7.87 -6.52
CA ARG A 17 -5.60 6.60 -7.21
C ARG A 17 -4.12 6.48 -7.60
N GLY A 18 -3.50 7.57 -8.02
CA GLY A 18 -2.08 7.62 -8.35
C GLY A 18 -1.21 7.30 -7.13
N LYS A 19 -1.45 8.00 -6.01
CA LYS A 19 -0.78 7.77 -4.73
C LYS A 19 -0.94 6.33 -4.26
N LYS A 20 -2.16 5.79 -4.29
CA LYS A 20 -2.42 4.40 -3.88
C LYS A 20 -1.62 3.39 -4.72
N LYS A 21 -1.61 3.55 -6.05
CA LYS A 21 -0.87 2.65 -6.95
C LYS A 21 0.63 2.70 -6.71
N GLU A 22 1.17 3.90 -6.50
CA GLU A 22 2.59 4.12 -6.27
C GLU A 22 3.03 3.55 -4.91
N ALA A 23 2.27 3.81 -3.84
CA ALA A 23 2.51 3.22 -2.52
C ALA A 23 2.49 1.69 -2.55
N GLN A 24 1.50 1.08 -3.23
CA GLN A 24 1.43 -0.38 -3.40
C GLN A 24 2.67 -0.92 -4.13
N ALA A 25 3.04 -0.31 -5.26
CA ALA A 25 4.18 -0.74 -6.05
C ALA A 25 5.50 -0.61 -5.28
N LEU A 26 5.66 0.47 -4.51
CA LEU A 26 6.84 0.69 -3.68
C LEU A 26 6.96 -0.38 -2.59
N ILE A 27 5.88 -0.61 -1.83
CA ILE A 27 5.87 -1.60 -0.75
C ILE A 27 6.15 -2.99 -1.28
N LEU A 28 5.50 -3.40 -2.37
CA LEU A 28 5.75 -4.71 -2.97
C LEU A 28 7.22 -4.85 -3.41
N ARG A 29 7.81 -3.82 -4.02
CA ARG A 29 9.25 -3.84 -4.38
C ARG A 29 10.17 -3.95 -3.16
N LEU A 30 9.87 -3.22 -2.07
CA LEU A 30 10.64 -3.29 -0.83
C LEU A 30 10.57 -4.69 -0.21
N LEU A 31 9.36 -5.26 -0.17
CA LEU A 31 9.10 -6.60 0.33
C LEU A 31 9.79 -7.67 -0.51
N THR A 32 9.68 -7.61 -1.84
CA THR A 32 10.41 -8.50 -2.75
C THR A 32 11.92 -8.38 -2.57
N ARG A 33 12.46 -7.17 -2.38
CA ARG A 33 13.90 -6.98 -2.13
C ARG A 33 14.34 -7.57 -0.79
N ARG A 34 13.48 -7.54 0.23
CA ARG A 34 13.79 -7.99 1.58
C ARG A 34 13.61 -9.50 1.79
N PHE A 35 12.53 -10.06 1.24
CA PHE A 35 12.09 -11.44 1.48
C PHE A 35 12.14 -12.31 0.22
N ALA A 36 12.71 -11.81 -0.88
CA ALA A 36 12.82 -12.44 -2.20
C ALA A 36 11.48 -12.71 -2.90
N VAL A 37 10.64 -13.59 -2.36
CA VAL A 37 9.34 -13.95 -2.94
C VAL A 37 8.25 -13.60 -1.95
N ILE A 38 7.24 -12.87 -2.44
CA ILE A 38 6.03 -12.57 -1.67
C ILE A 38 4.93 -13.48 -2.19
N GLU A 39 4.25 -14.17 -1.27
CA GLU A 39 3.15 -15.04 -1.63
C GLU A 39 1.99 -14.23 -2.23
N PRO A 40 1.29 -14.76 -3.24
CA PRO A 40 0.19 -14.05 -3.90
C PRO A 40 -0.90 -13.58 -2.93
N GLU A 41 -1.16 -14.33 -1.86
CA GLU A 41 -2.13 -13.96 -0.83
C GLU A 41 -1.72 -12.68 -0.09
N LEU A 42 -0.45 -12.57 0.32
CA LEU A 42 0.09 -11.37 0.96
C LEU A 42 0.04 -10.18 0.00
N GLU A 43 0.35 -10.39 -1.27
CA GLU A 43 0.25 -9.34 -2.28
C GLU A 43 -1.19 -8.83 -2.44
N GLN A 44 -2.19 -9.71 -2.46
CA GLN A 44 -3.60 -9.29 -2.52
C GLN A 44 -4.01 -8.49 -1.27
N ARG A 45 -3.57 -8.92 -0.09
CA ARG A 45 -3.85 -8.20 1.17
C ARG A 45 -3.26 -6.79 1.15
N ILE A 46 -2.01 -6.65 0.71
CA ILE A 46 -1.35 -5.34 0.55
C ILE A 46 -2.11 -4.47 -0.45
N ARG A 47 -2.56 -5.03 -1.57
CA ARG A 47 -3.35 -4.28 -2.58
C ARG A 47 -4.73 -3.83 -2.06
N ALA A 48 -5.27 -4.49 -1.04
CA ALA A 48 -6.53 -4.11 -0.41
C ALA A 48 -6.40 -2.93 0.58
N LEU A 49 -5.20 -2.70 1.14
CA LEU A 49 -4.95 -1.66 2.13
C LEU A 49 -5.32 -0.24 1.65
N SER A 50 -5.69 0.63 2.59
CA SER A 50 -5.84 2.06 2.35
C SER A 50 -4.47 2.74 2.16
N ILE A 51 -4.45 4.00 1.68
CA ILE A 51 -3.19 4.75 1.52
C ILE A 51 -2.49 4.89 2.87
N THR A 52 -3.21 5.29 3.92
CA THR A 52 -2.66 5.43 5.27
C THR A 52 -2.08 4.13 5.79
N GLN A 53 -2.78 3.00 5.60
CA GLN A 53 -2.25 1.69 6.00
C GLN A 53 -0.99 1.28 5.23
N LEU A 54 -0.87 1.70 3.97
CA LEU A 54 0.34 1.48 3.18
C LEU A 54 1.49 2.37 3.70
N GLU A 55 1.23 3.63 4.03
CA GLU A 55 2.21 4.53 4.63
C GLU A 55 2.70 4.01 5.99
N ASP A 56 1.79 3.59 6.87
CA ASP A 56 2.11 2.98 8.17
C ASP A 56 2.90 1.68 8.01
N LEU A 57 2.54 0.85 7.03
CA LEU A 57 3.29 -0.36 6.69
C LEU A 57 4.71 0.00 6.22
N ALA A 58 4.90 1.05 5.45
CA ALA A 58 6.22 1.46 4.97
C ALA A 58 7.16 1.86 6.13
N GLU A 59 6.64 2.50 7.17
CA GLU A 59 7.38 2.78 8.40
C GLU A 59 7.66 1.51 9.20
N ALA A 60 6.64 0.69 9.46
CA ALA A 60 6.79 -0.57 10.21
C ALA A 60 7.75 -1.56 9.53
N LEU A 61 7.83 -1.52 8.18
CA LEU A 61 8.77 -2.31 7.41
C LEU A 61 10.23 -2.04 7.79
N LEU A 62 10.57 -0.91 8.40
CA LEU A 62 11.93 -0.63 8.85
C LEU A 62 12.31 -1.46 10.08
N ASP A 63 11.33 -1.83 10.90
CA ASP A 63 11.53 -2.56 12.16
C ASP A 63 11.38 -4.08 12.04
N PHE A 64 10.75 -4.58 10.96
CA PHE A 64 10.61 -6.02 10.77
C PHE A 64 11.97 -6.69 10.71
N THR A 65 12.04 -7.95 11.11
CA THR A 65 13.26 -8.77 11.02
C THR A 65 13.01 -10.06 10.24
N SER A 66 11.74 -10.43 10.09
CA SER A 66 11.30 -11.67 9.47
C SER A 66 10.00 -11.47 8.68
N GLN A 67 9.68 -12.45 7.83
CA GLN A 67 8.38 -12.50 7.14
C GLN A 67 7.22 -12.75 8.12
N THR A 68 7.48 -13.35 9.28
CA THR A 68 6.49 -13.53 10.35
C THR A 68 6.00 -12.19 10.89
N ASP A 69 6.89 -11.20 11.05
CA ASP A 69 6.54 -9.85 11.49
C ASP A 69 5.54 -9.20 10.52
N LEU A 70 5.79 -9.33 9.22
CA LEU A 70 4.89 -8.88 8.17
C LEU A 70 3.52 -9.55 8.24
N THR A 71 3.48 -10.87 8.34
CA THR A 71 2.22 -11.63 8.37
C THR A 71 1.39 -11.26 9.62
N ASN A 72 2.03 -11.11 10.77
CA ASN A 72 1.39 -10.71 12.02
C ASN A 72 0.86 -9.27 11.92
N TYR A 73 1.65 -8.35 11.39
CA TYR A 73 1.24 -6.96 11.22
C TYR A 73 0.03 -6.87 10.27
N LEU A 74 0.09 -7.52 9.11
CA LEU A 74 -1.03 -7.56 8.17
C LEU A 74 -2.28 -8.19 8.78
N ALA A 75 -2.15 -9.19 9.68
CA ALA A 75 -3.30 -9.76 10.39
C ALA A 75 -3.96 -8.78 11.36
N ALA A 76 -3.22 -7.81 11.88
CA ALA A 76 -3.76 -6.78 12.77
C ALA A 76 -4.45 -5.63 12.02
N ILE A 77 -4.00 -5.31 10.79
CA ILE A 77 -4.46 -4.12 10.05
C ILE A 77 -5.30 -4.44 8.81
N SER A 78 -5.26 -5.66 8.30
CA SER A 78 -6.11 -6.08 7.18
C SER A 78 -7.55 -6.24 7.68
N PRO A 79 -8.56 -5.72 6.97
CA PRO A 79 -9.94 -6.15 7.17
C PRO A 79 -10.11 -7.64 6.84
#